data_AF-A0A6B8KDZ4-F1
#
_entry.id   AF-A0A6B8KDZ4-F1
#
_cell.length_a   1.000
_cell.length_b   1.000
_cell.length_c   1.000
_cell.angle_alpha   90.00
_cell.angle_beta   90.00
_cell.angle_gamma   90.00
#
_symmetry.space_group_name_H-M   'P 1'
#
loop_
_entity.id
_entity.type
_entity.pdbx_description
1 polymer ?
#
loop_
_entity_poly.entity_id
_entity_poly.type
_entity_poly.pdbx_seq_one_letter_code
_entity_poly.pdbx_strand_id
1 'polypeptide(L)'
;MIKPADDQSPTDDRLAAELRTLRELQAALMDKALAGEGPAADRVLAIMDRRAKLLGLYSPRPESDAPDPEEAKRRLLEKLHTMAERTKGEEKKK
;
A
#
# COMPACT_ATOMS: atom_id res chain seq x y z
N MET A 1 -29.44 -9.07 10.04
CA MET A 1 -29.60 -9.55 8.65
C MET A 1 -28.46 -8.94 7.84
N ILE A 2 -27.35 -9.68 7.71
CA ILE A 2 -26.13 -9.19 7.05
C ILE A 2 -26.35 -9.43 5.55
N LYS A 3 -26.35 -8.35 4.76
CA LYS A 3 -26.49 -8.40 3.31
C LYS A 3 -25.22 -9.04 2.74
N PRO A 4 -25.30 -10.13 1.94
CA PRO A 4 -24.11 -10.69 1.33
C PRO A 4 -23.57 -9.67 0.32
N ALA A 5 -22.29 -9.37 0.44
CA ALA A 5 -21.54 -8.55 -0.51
C ALA A 5 -21.23 -9.36 -1.77
N ASP A 6 -22.26 -9.66 -2.55
CA ASP A 6 -22.12 -10.10 -3.94
C ASP A 6 -22.07 -8.86 -4.83
N ASP A 7 -21.05 -8.02 -4.62
CA ASP A 7 -20.69 -6.94 -5.54
C ASP A 7 -19.40 -7.31 -6.26
N GLN A 8 -19.40 -8.48 -6.91
CA GLN A 8 -18.42 -8.75 -7.96
C GLN A 8 -18.93 -8.03 -9.20
N SER A 9 -18.52 -6.77 -9.33
CA SER A 9 -18.82 -6.00 -10.53
C SER A 9 -18.20 -6.72 -11.74
N PRO A 10 -18.85 -6.73 -12.92
CA PRO A 10 -18.30 -7.36 -14.13
C PRO A 10 -16.91 -6.83 -14.54
N THR A 11 -16.49 -5.69 -13.95
CA THR A 11 -15.16 -5.10 -14.10
C THR A 11 -14.09 -5.88 -13.33
N ASP A 12 -14.41 -6.43 -12.16
CA ASP A 12 -13.46 -7.17 -11.31
C ASP A 12 -13.11 -8.53 -11.92
N ASP A 13 -14.10 -9.23 -12.49
CA ASP A 13 -13.88 -10.50 -13.19
C ASP A 13 -12.98 -10.33 -14.42
N ARG A 14 -13.20 -9.25 -15.18
CA ARG A 14 -12.38 -8.91 -16.34
C ARG A 14 -10.94 -8.60 -15.92
N LEU A 15 -10.77 -7.81 -14.85
CA LEU A 15 -9.45 -7.50 -14.30
C LEU A 15 -8.72 -8.77 -13.83
N ALA A 16 -9.42 -9.67 -13.14
CA ALA A 16 -8.87 -10.93 -12.67
C ALA A 16 -8.44 -11.85 -13.82
N ALA A 17 -9.25 -11.93 -14.88
CA ALA A 17 -8.91 -12.68 -16.09
C ALA A 17 -7.67 -12.11 -16.79
N GLU A 18 -7.61 -10.79 -16.94
CA GLU A 18 -6.47 -10.11 -17.56
C GLU A 18 -5.17 -10.32 -16.77
N LEU A 19 -5.22 -10.21 -15.44
CA LEU A 19 -4.08 -10.47 -14.56
C LEU A 19 -3.59 -11.91 -14.64
N ARG A 20 -4.51 -12.88 -14.78
CA ARG A 20 -4.17 -14.30 -14.97
C ARG A 20 -3.45 -14.52 -16.30
N THR A 21 -3.98 -14.01 -17.40
CA THR A 21 -3.32 -14.10 -18.71
C THR A 21 -1.93 -13.47 -18.70
N LEU A 22 -1.76 -12.32 -18.04
CA LEU A 22 -0.45 -11.70 -17.89
C LEU A 22 0.54 -12.54 -17.07
N ARG A 23 0.09 -13.26 -16.04
CA ARG A 23 0.95 -14.20 -15.29
C ARG A 23 1.39 -15.38 -16.16
N GLU A 24 0.48 -15.92 -16.96
CA GLU A 24 0.79 -17.03 -17.88
C GLU A 24 1.82 -16.60 -18.94
N LEU A 25 1.64 -15.42 -19.54
CA LEU A 25 2.60 -14.87 -20.51
C LEU A 25 3.97 -14.59 -19.88
N GLN A 26 4.00 -14.09 -18.64
CA GLN A 26 5.24 -13.89 -17.91
C GLN A 26 5.96 -15.23 -17.67
N ALA A 27 5.24 -16.25 -17.21
CA ALA A 27 5.80 -17.57 -16.95
C ALA A 27 6.40 -18.20 -18.23
N ALA A 28 5.70 -18.09 -19.36
CA ALA A 28 6.16 -18.62 -20.64
C ALA A 28 7.45 -17.97 -21.17
N LEU A 29 7.77 -16.75 -20.74
CA LEU A 29 8.95 -16.00 -21.19
C LEU A 29 10.08 -15.98 -20.15
N MET A 30 9.80 -16.36 -18.90
CA MET A 30 10.74 -16.21 -17.79
C MET A 30 12.02 -17.00 -18.02
N ASP A 31 11.94 -18.25 -18.47
CA ASP A 31 13.13 -19.09 -18.67
C ASP A 31 14.07 -18.50 -19.74
N LYS A 32 13.51 -17.93 -20.81
CA LYS A 32 14.27 -17.23 -21.86
C LYS A 32 14.91 -15.94 -21.34
N ALA A 33 14.16 -15.18 -20.55
CA ALA A 33 14.69 -13.97 -19.91
C ALA A 33 15.86 -14.29 -18.96
N LEU A 34 15.73 -15.36 -18.16
CA LEU A 34 16.78 -15.85 -17.26
C LEU A 34 18.00 -16.41 -18.01
N ALA A 35 17.79 -16.98 -19.20
CA ALA A 35 18.87 -17.39 -20.10
C ALA A 35 19.61 -16.20 -20.77
N GLY A 36 19.17 -14.96 -20.52
CA GLY A 36 19.80 -13.76 -21.06
C GLY A 36 19.30 -13.33 -22.43
N GLU A 37 18.19 -13.89 -22.92
CA GLU A 37 17.55 -13.40 -24.15
C GLU A 37 16.95 -12.01 -23.91
N GLY A 38 17.67 -10.95 -24.31
CA GLY A 38 17.26 -9.55 -24.12
C GLY A 38 15.80 -9.25 -24.51
N PRO A 39 15.33 -9.66 -25.71
CA PRO A 39 13.93 -9.44 -26.11
C PRO A 39 12.90 -10.14 -25.21
N ALA A 40 13.25 -11.25 -24.58
CA ALA A 40 12.37 -11.92 -23.61
C ALA A 40 12.35 -11.16 -22.28
N ALA A 41 13.49 -10.67 -21.81
CA ALA A 41 13.58 -9.83 -20.62
C ALA A 41 12.76 -8.54 -20.77
N ASP A 42 12.88 -7.85 -21.91
CA ASP A 42 12.10 -6.64 -22.20
C ASP A 42 10.59 -6.90 -22.14
N ARG A 43 10.14 -8.04 -22.68
CA ARG A 43 8.72 -8.43 -22.65
C ARG A 43 8.24 -8.75 -21.24
N VAL A 44 9.06 -9.44 -20.43
CA VAL A 44 8.74 -9.72 -19.02
C VAL A 44 8.59 -8.41 -18.24
N LEU A 45 9.49 -7.45 -18.44
CA LEU A 45 9.40 -6.14 -17.80
C LEU A 45 8.14 -5.37 -18.22
N ALA A 46 7.80 -5.38 -19.51
CA ALA A 46 6.58 -4.75 -20.01
C ALA A 46 5.30 -5.39 -19.41
N ILE A 47 5.29 -6.72 -19.25
CA ILE A 47 4.19 -7.43 -18.58
C ILE A 47 4.08 -7.02 -17.11
N MET A 48 5.21 -6.93 -16.40
CA MET A 48 5.23 -6.52 -14.99
C MET A 48 4.74 -5.08 -14.80
N ASP A 49 5.17 -4.15 -15.66
CA ASP A 49 4.70 -2.75 -15.66
C ASP A 49 3.18 -2.68 -15.88
N ARG A 50 2.65 -3.43 -16.85
CA ARG A 50 1.19 -3.49 -17.09
C ARG A 50 0.43 -4.03 -15.89
N ARG A 51 0.94 -5.08 -15.23
CA ARG A 51 0.34 -5.63 -14.00
C ARG A 51 0.35 -4.59 -12.88
N ALA A 52 1.44 -3.86 -12.71
CA ALA A 52 1.55 -2.82 -11.69
C ALA A 52 0.55 -1.67 -11.92
N LYS A 53 0.32 -1.27 -13.18
CA LYS A 53 -0.71 -0.30 -13.57
C LYS A 53 -2.12 -0.80 -13.23
N LEU A 54 -2.44 -2.04 -13.61
CA LEU A 54 -3.74 -2.66 -13.31
C LEU A 54 -4.02 -2.79 -11.81
N LEU A 55 -2.97 -2.98 -11.00
CA LEU A 55 -3.07 -3.07 -9.54
C LEU A 55 -3.00 -1.71 -8.85
N GLY A 56 -2.90 -0.60 -9.59
CA GLY A 56 -2.81 0.75 -9.01
C GLY A 56 -1.51 1.01 -8.24
N LEU A 57 -0.43 0.25 -8.48
CA LEU A 57 0.83 0.42 -7.75
C LEU A 57 1.55 1.74 -8.06
N TYR A 58 1.23 2.37 -9.19
CA TYR A 58 1.75 3.69 -9.57
C TYR A 58 0.86 4.84 -9.13
N SER A 59 -0.35 4.56 -8.64
CA SER A 59 -1.20 5.60 -8.10
C SER A 59 -0.55 6.14 -6.82
N PRO A 60 -0.48 7.47 -6.64
CA PRO A 60 -0.03 8.03 -5.37
C PRO A 60 -0.90 7.41 -4.28
N ARG A 61 -0.27 6.64 -3.38
CA ARG A 61 -0.98 6.21 -2.19
C ARG A 61 -1.37 7.50 -1.48
N PRO A 62 -2.66 7.70 -1.11
CA PRO A 62 -2.94 8.66 -0.07
C PRO A 62 -2.01 8.29 1.09
N GLU A 63 -1.30 9.27 1.65
CA GLU A 63 -0.48 9.05 2.84
C GLU A 63 -1.40 8.46 3.90
N SER A 64 -1.44 7.13 3.98
CA SER A 64 -2.13 6.42 5.03
C SER A 64 -1.29 6.68 6.26
N ASP A 65 -1.93 7.25 7.27
CA ASP A 65 -1.41 7.43 8.62
C ASP A 65 -0.64 8.73 8.90
N ALA A 66 -0.97 9.84 8.23
CA ALA A 66 -0.86 11.11 8.94
C ALA A 66 -1.86 11.05 10.12
N PRO A 67 -1.42 11.05 11.39
CA PRO A 67 -2.36 11.07 12.50
C PRO A 67 -3.25 12.30 12.34
N ASP A 68 -4.55 12.15 12.61
CA ASP A 68 -5.49 13.27 12.66
C ASP A 68 -4.81 14.44 13.40
N PRO A 69 -4.67 15.62 12.78
CA PRO A 69 -3.98 16.74 13.40
C PRO A 69 -4.53 17.09 14.79
N GLU A 70 -5.80 16.81 15.06
CA GLU A 70 -6.39 17.00 16.39
C GLU A 70 -5.96 15.90 17.39
N GLU A 71 -5.82 14.64 16.95
CA GLU A 71 -5.24 13.55 17.75
C GLU A 71 -3.78 13.84 18.11
N ALA A 72 -2.99 14.34 17.15
CA ALA A 72 -1.60 14.73 17.35
C ALA A 72 -1.45 15.89 18.36
N LYS A 73 -2.30 16.90 18.22
CA LYS A 73 -2.36 18.05 19.14
C LYS A 73 -2.78 17.63 20.54
N ARG A 74 -3.79 16.77 20.69
CA ARG A 74 -4.23 16.24 22.00
C ARG A 74 -3.09 15.53 22.72
N ARG A 75 -2.39 14.63 22.04
CA ARG A 75 -1.24 13.87 22.60
C ARG A 75 -0.09 14.79 23.01
N LEU A 76 0.16 15.86 22.25
CA LEU A 76 1.19 16.84 22.59
C LEU A 76 0.82 17.60 23.87
N LEU A 77 -0.43 18.05 23.99
CA LEU A 77 -0.91 18.77 25.17
C LEU A 77 -0.86 17.91 26.44
N GLU A 78 -1.23 16.63 26.36
CA GLU A 78 -1.13 15.69 27.49
C GLU A 78 0.32 15.50 27.97
N LYS A 79 1.27 15.38 27.04
CA LYS A 79 2.70 15.29 27.36
C LYS A 79 3.22 16.56 28.03
N LEU A 80 2.83 17.73 27.52
CA LEU A 80 3.24 19.01 28.10
C LEU A 80 2.69 19.18 29.52
N HIS A 81 1.43 18.79 29.75
CA HIS A 81 0.82 18.85 31.08
C HIS A 81 1.50 17.91 32.07
N THR A 82 1.80 16.67 31.67
CA THR A 82 2.52 15.72 32.53
C THR A 82 3.93 16.19 32.86
N MET A 83 4.64 16.81 31.92
CA MET A 83 5.95 17.43 32.17
C MET A 83 5.86 18.61 33.15
N ALA A 84 4.86 19.49 32.98
CA ALA A 84 4.66 20.65 33.85
C ALA A 84 4.30 20.25 35.29
N GLU A 85 3.55 19.17 35.49
CA GLU A 85 3.24 18.68 36.83
C GLU A 85 4.43 17.97 37.48
N ARG A 86 5.29 17.31 36.68
CA ARG A 86 6.55 16.73 37.17
C ARG A 86 7.52 17.81 37.66
N THR A 87 7.65 18.93 36.94
CA THR A 87 8.54 20.03 37.34
C THR A 87 8.03 20.77 38.59
N LYS A 88 6.72 20.99 38.73
CA LYS A 88 6.14 21.58 39.96
C LYS A 88 6.26 20.67 41.19
N GLY A 89 6.24 19.35 41.00
CA GLY A 89 6.43 18.37 42.08
C GLY A 89 7.85 18.35 42.64
N GLU A 90 8.85 18.72 41.83
CA GLU A 90 10.25 18.83 42.24
C GLU A 90 10.56 20.14 42.99
N GLU A 91 9.80 21.22 42.75
CA GLU A 91 9.94 22.48 43.49
C GLU A 91 9.36 22.43 44.91
N LYS A 92 8.34 21.62 45.18
CA LYS A 92 7.70 21.50 46.51
C LYS A 92 8.45 20.61 47.52
N LYS A 93 9.56 19.99 47.10
CA LYS A 93 10.38 19.08 47.93
C LYS A 93 11.72 19.67 48.38
N LYS A 94 11.98 20.96 48.10
CA LYS A 94 13.08 21.74 48.67
C LYS A 94 12.54 22.73 49.69
#